data_AF-A0AAU8HPW5-F1
#
_entry.id   AF-A0AAU8HPW5-F1
#
_cell.length_a   1.000
_cell.length_b   1.000
_cell.length_c   1.000
_cell.angle_alpha   90.00
_cell.angle_beta   90.00
_cell.angle_gamma   90.00
#
_symmetry.space_group_name_H-M   'P 1'
#
loop_
_entity.id
_entity.type
_entity.pdbx_description
1 polymer ?
#
loop_
_entity_poly.entity_id
_entity_poly.type
_entity_poly.pdbx_seq_one_letter_code
_entity_poly.pdbx_strand_id
1 'polypeptide(L)' 'ALSDQRYLRRQLKCALGEAPCDPVGRRLKSLAPLVLRGSCPQCSPEETRQIKKVLSHIQRTYPKEWSKIVQQYAGVS' A
#
# COMPACT_ATOMS: atom_id res chain seq x y z
N ALA A 1 -11.98 9.47 -0.40
CA ALA A 1 -10.92 8.62 0.21
C ALA A 1 -9.53 8.93 -0.33
N LEU A 2 -9.27 8.85 -1.65
CA LEU A 2 -7.93 9.16 -2.20
C LEU A 2 -7.54 10.65 -2.18
N SER A 3 -8.51 11.56 -2.03
CA SER A 3 -8.27 13.01 -1.97
C SER A 3 -7.74 13.49 -0.62
N ASP A 4 -7.82 12.67 0.44
CA ASP A 4 -7.30 13.03 1.75
C ASP A 4 -5.83 12.61 1.86
N GLN A 5 -4.97 13.57 1.57
CA GLN A 5 -3.53 13.35 1.56
C GLN A 5 -2.97 13.04 2.95
N ARG A 6 -3.54 13.64 4.00
CA ARG A 6 -3.08 13.41 5.38
C ARG A 6 -3.42 12.00 5.82
N TYR A 7 -4.64 11.55 5.52
CA TYR A 7 -5.09 10.20 5.79
C TYR A 7 -4.22 9.18 5.05
N LEU A 8 -4.02 9.34 3.74
CA LEU A 8 -3.17 8.43 2.95
C LEU A 8 -1.75 8.37 3.50
N ARG A 9 -1.16 9.51 3.86
CA ARG A 9 0.19 9.55 4.43
C ARG A 9 0.29 8.79 5.75
N ARG A 10 -0.74 8.86 6.60
CA ARG A 10 -0.81 8.05 7.83
C ARG A 10 -0.86 6.55 7.52
N GLN A 11 -1.63 6.14 6.50
CA GLN A 11 -1.68 4.73 6.09
C GLN A 11 -0.35 4.24 5.53
N LEU A 12 0.35 5.07 4.75
CA LEU A 12 1.70 4.76 4.24
C LEU A 12 2.71 4.62 5.38
N LYS A 13 2.70 5.56 6.34
CA LYS A 13 3.55 5.45 7.54
C LYS A 13 3.27 4.20 8.35
N CYS A 14 1.99 3.82 8.51
CA CYS A 14 1.62 2.56 9.14
C CYS A 14 2.19 1.35 8.37
N ALA A 15 2.06 1.33 7.04
CA ALA A 15 2.63 0.28 6.21
C ALA A 15 4.15 0.21 6.37
N LEU A 16 4.85 1.33 6.56
CA LEU A 16 6.29 1.38 6.83
C LEU A 16 6.68 1.07 8.28
N GLY A 17 5.71 0.92 9.19
CA GLY A 17 5.98 0.76 10.62
C GLY A 17 6.37 2.05 11.34
N GLU A 18 6.21 3.21 10.69
CA GLU A 18 6.54 4.54 11.21
C GLU A 18 5.37 5.17 12.02
N ALA A 19 4.19 4.55 12.02
CA ALA A 19 3.00 5.04 12.73
C ALA A 19 2.04 3.89 13.12
N PRO A 20 1.18 4.07 14.14
CA PRO A 20 0.15 3.10 14.48
C PRO A 20 -0.87 2.95 13.33
N CYS A 21 -1.29 1.71 13.11
CA CYS A 21 -2.23 1.34 12.07
C CYS A 21 -3.68 1.34 12.57
N ASP A 22 -4.58 1.87 11.76
CA ASP A 22 -6.02 1.60 11.87
C ASP A 22 -6.40 0.32 11.08
N PRO A 23 -7.67 -0.12 11.05
CA PRO A 23 -8.06 -1.31 10.29
C PRO A 23 -7.69 -1.26 8.80
N VAL A 24 -7.76 -0.09 8.18
CA VAL A 24 -7.41 0.11 6.76
C VAL A 24 -5.90 -0.02 6.56
N GLY A 25 -5.12 0.65 7.41
CA GLY A 25 -3.66 0.56 7.39
C GLY A 25 -3.15 -0.86 7.63
N ARG A 26 -3.78 -1.60 8.55
CA ARG A 26 -3.46 -3.03 8.79
C ARG A 26 -3.72 -3.87 7.55
N ARG A 27 -4.85 -3.66 6.88
CA ARG A 27 -5.20 -4.36 5.63
C ARG A 27 -4.24 -4.01 4.50
N LEU A 28 -3.87 -2.74 4.35
CA LEU A 28 -2.87 -2.30 3.38
C LEU A 28 -1.53 -2.99 3.64
N LYS A 29 -1.08 -3.01 4.90
CA LYS A 29 0.17 -3.64 5.32
C LYS A 29 0.20 -5.15 5.02
N SER A 30 -0.92 -5.86 5.20
CA SER A 30 -1.00 -7.30 4.89
C SER A 30 -1.05 -7.60 3.39
N LEU A 31 -1.71 -6.73 2.60
CA LEU A 31 -1.92 -6.96 1.16
C LEU A 31 -0.79 -6.42 0.28
N ALA A 32 -0.10 -5.36 0.71
CA ALA A 32 1.00 -4.74 -0.04
C ALA A 32 2.06 -5.75 -0.51
N PRO A 33 2.64 -6.61 0.35
CA PRO A 33 3.65 -7.59 -0.11
C PRO A 33 3.11 -8.59 -1.12
N LEU A 34 1.84 -9.01 -0.99
CA LEU A 34 1.21 -9.96 -1.89
C LEU A 34 1.04 -9.35 -3.28
N VAL A 35 0.43 -8.16 -3.34
CA VAL A 35 0.17 -7.46 -4.59
C VAL A 35 1.47 -7.05 -5.29
N LEU A 36 2.50 -6.63 -4.53
CA LEU A 36 3.82 -6.28 -5.08
C LEU A 36 4.55 -7.49 -5.68
N ARG A 37 4.37 -8.69 -5.12
CA ARG A 37 4.91 -9.95 -5.68
C ARG A 37 4.09 -10.50 -6.84
N GLY A 38 3.06 -9.79 -7.27
CA GLY A 38 2.22 -10.17 -8.41
C GLY A 38 1.14 -11.21 -8.10
N SER A 39 0.92 -11.59 -6.83
CA SER A 39 -0.13 -12.54 -6.47
C SER A 39 -0.87 -12.12 -5.19
N CYS A 40 -2.19 -11.93 -5.28
CA CYS A 40 -3.06 -11.82 -4.10
C CYS A 40 -4.11 -12.93 -4.13
N PRO A 41 -3.78 -14.15 -3.67
CA PRO A 41 -4.70 -15.29 -3.71
C PRO A 41 -5.93 -15.09 -2.81
N GLN A 42 -5.87 -14.15 -1.87
CA GLN A 42 -6.96 -13.79 -0.95
C GLN A 42 -7.79 -12.57 -1.42
N CYS A 43 -7.46 -11.99 -2.58
CA CYS A 43 -8.20 -10.86 -3.14
C CYS A 43 -9.16 -11.34 -4.23
N SER A 44 -10.38 -10.82 -4.23
CA SER A 44 -11.27 -10.91 -5.38
C SER A 44 -10.71 -10.14 -6.60
N PRO A 45 -11.20 -10.40 -7.83
CA PRO A 45 -10.81 -9.63 -9.01
C PRO A 45 -11.10 -8.13 -8.88
N GLU A 46 -12.15 -7.78 -8.15
CA GLU A 46 -12.53 -6.39 -7.91
C GLU A 46 -11.61 -5.70 -6.90
N GLU A 47 -11.31 -6.36 -5.77
CA GLU A 47 -10.31 -5.88 -4.82
C GLU A 47 -8.94 -5.69 -5.48
N THR A 48 -8.53 -6.64 -6.33
CA THR A 48 -7.27 -6.54 -7.07
C THR A 48 -7.23 -5.29 -7.96
N ARG A 49 -8.32 -4.99 -8.68
CA ARG A 49 -8.43 -3.77 -9.51
C ARG A 49 -8.38 -2.50 -8.66
N GLN A 50 -9.12 -2.48 -7.55
CA GLN A 50 -9.14 -1.33 -6.65
C GLN A 50 -7.77 -1.08 -6.01
N ILE A 51 -7.10 -2.13 -5.53
CA ILE A 51 -5.76 -2.01 -4.94
C ILE A 51 -4.76 -1.52 -5.99
N LYS A 52 -4.76 -2.06 -7.21
CA LYS A 52 -3.91 -1.55 -8.30
C LYS A 52 -4.13 -0.06 -8.58
N LYS A 53 -5.37 0.41 -8.54
CA LYS A 53 -5.71 1.83 -8.69
C LYS A 53 -5.15 2.68 -7.53
N VAL A 54 -5.26 2.19 -6.30
CA VAL A 54 -4.72 2.84 -5.10
C VAL A 54 -3.19 2.91 -5.16
N LEU A 55 -2.51 1.80 -5.46
CA LEU A 55 -1.05 1.76 -5.60
C LEU A 55 -0.57 2.69 -6.73
N SER A 56 -1.26 2.69 -7.87
CA SER A 56 -0.97 3.60 -8.99
C SER A 56 -1.11 5.08 -8.61
N HIS A 57 -2.07 5.41 -7.73
CA HIS A 57 -2.22 6.76 -7.20
C HIS A 57 -1.09 7.10 -6.20
N ILE A 58 -0.78 6.19 -5.29
CA ILE A 58 0.30 6.36 -4.30
C ILE A 58 1.65 6.57 -4.99
N GLN A 59 1.96 5.77 -6.01
CA GLN A 59 3.22 5.90 -6.77
C GLN A 59 3.39 7.30 -7.40
N ARG A 60 2.30 7.88 -7.92
CA ARG A 60 2.33 9.21 -8.55
C ARG A 60 2.36 10.35 -7.52
N THR A 61 1.61 10.21 -6.43
CA THR A 61 1.43 11.29 -5.44
C THR A 61 2.48 11.27 -4.32
N TYR A 62 3.01 10.08 -3.96
CA TYR A 62 3.95 9.85 -2.85
C TYR A 62 5.14 8.98 -3.27
N PRO A 63 5.95 9.40 -4.25
CA PRO A 63 7.03 8.57 -4.78
C PRO A 63 8.09 8.18 -3.73
N LYS A 64 8.32 9.04 -2.72
CA LYS A 64 9.29 8.78 -1.63
C LYS A 64 8.82 7.65 -0.72
N GLU A 65 7.60 7.76 -0.19
CA GLU A 65 6.99 6.72 0.63
C GLU A 65 6.78 5.42 -0.17
N TRP A 66 6.41 5.54 -1.45
CA TRP A 66 6.30 4.39 -2.36
C TRP A 66 7.62 3.62 -2.50
N SER A 67 8.73 4.32 -2.72
CA SER A 67 10.05 3.71 -2.84
C SER A 67 10.41 2.90 -1.58
N LYS A 68 10.13 3.44 -0.39
CA LYS A 68 10.32 2.71 0.87
C LYS A 68 9.44 1.46 0.97
N ILE A 69 8.17 1.54 0.57
CA ILE A 69 7.25 0.39 0.56
C ILE A 69 7.77 -0.70 -0.38
N VAL A 70 8.17 -0.34 -1.59
CA VAL A 70 8.73 -1.29 -2.56
C VAL A 70 10.01 -1.92 -2.00
N GLN A 71 10.91 -1.13 -1.42
CA GLN A 71 12.13 -1.65 -0.79
C GLN A 71 11.82 -2.62 0.36
N GLN A 72 10.84 -2.30 1.20
CA GLN A 72 10.47 -3.10 2.36
C GLN A 72 9.73 -4.40 1.99
N TYR A 73 8.92 -4.40 0.93
CA TYR A 73 7.98 -5.49 0.64
C TYR A 73 8.22 -6.24 -0.68
N ALA A 74 8.78 -5.58 -1.69
CA ALA A 74 9.04 -6.20 -3.00
C ALA A 74 10.32 -7.05 -3.01
N GLY A 75 11.13 -7.00 -1.95
CA GLY A 75 12.31 -7.86 -1.82
C GLY A 75 13.32 -7.64 -2.94
N VAL A 76 13.83 -6.41 -3.06
CA VAL A 76 15.08 -6.21 -3.80
C VAL A 76 16.21 -6.64 -2.87
N SER A 77 16.52 -7.92 -2.91
CA SER A 77 17.82 -8.52 -2.59
C SER A 77 18.17 -9.43 -3.74
#